data_AF-R1BD80-F1
#
_entry.id   AF-R1BD80-F1
#
_cell.length_a   1.000
_cell.length_b   1.000
_cell.length_c   1.000
_cell.angle_alpha   90.00
_cell.angle_beta   90.00
_cell.angle_gamma   90.00
#
_symmetry.space_group_name_H-M   'P 1'
#
loop_
_entity.id
_entity.type
_entity.pdbx_description
1 polymer ?
#
loop_
_entity_poly.entity_id
_entity_poly.type
_entity_poly.pdbx_seq_one_letter_code
_entity_poly.pdbx_strand_id
1 'polypeptide(L)'
;MPAKHRGFLPTTYHNTMSAKRVKTSAEERIFMFSSESVNEGHPDKLADQVACETCTKDNMVMVFGEITTAAKLDYDKIVKKIGFDSFVDDLSSAKRTEEQPGTDFRGKYTGAEQVILATLKSIKLKNGKDATSIYNRGECNLHINPSGKFIIGGPQGDAGLTGRKIIIDTYGGWGAHGGGAFSGKDPTKVDRSAAYACRWMAKSVVKSGLAKRACVQLSYAIGVAKPLSLFVETYGTEQGELTAAAITDLVKLYFDCRPGALARDLALRQPKYNVTAAYCHFGREPYAEGDLKFFSWEDAKDLSKYAGMKAADRWGIPFTLQAADIATEVEGKKAEILTKWVD
;
A
#
# COMPACT_ATOMS: atom_id res chain seq x y z
N MET A 1 37.23 -29.12 -61.29
CA MET A 1 37.92 -28.70 -60.05
C MET A 1 36.87 -28.54 -58.95
N PRO A 2 36.91 -29.37 -57.89
CA PRO A 2 35.85 -29.43 -56.89
C PRO A 2 36.06 -28.43 -55.75
N ALA A 3 34.95 -27.93 -55.21
CA ALA A 3 34.90 -27.12 -54.00
C ALA A 3 35.38 -27.96 -52.79
N LYS A 4 36.41 -27.49 -52.09
CA LYS A 4 36.94 -28.12 -50.88
C LYS A 4 36.10 -27.74 -49.67
N HIS A 5 35.61 -28.77 -48.97
CA HIS A 5 35.08 -28.70 -47.61
C HIS A 5 36.03 -27.93 -46.69
N ARG A 6 35.49 -26.96 -45.95
CA ARG A 6 36.09 -26.47 -44.70
C ARG A 6 35.23 -26.96 -43.56
N GLY A 7 35.79 -27.85 -42.74
CA GLY A 7 35.18 -28.27 -41.49
C GLY A 7 35.05 -27.11 -40.53
N PHE A 8 33.89 -27.00 -39.88
CA PHE A 8 33.72 -26.16 -38.70
C PHE A 8 34.13 -26.98 -37.46
N LEU A 9 35.07 -26.41 -36.71
CA LEU A 9 35.58 -26.92 -35.43
C LEU A 9 34.49 -26.87 -34.33
N PRO A 10 34.62 -27.66 -33.25
CA PRO A 10 33.59 -27.76 -32.21
C PRO A 10 33.50 -26.45 -31.42
N THR A 11 32.27 -26.01 -31.14
CA THR A 11 31.97 -24.93 -30.20
C THR A 11 32.33 -25.36 -28.78
N THR A 12 33.45 -24.87 -28.26
CA THR A 12 33.73 -24.92 -26.82
C THR A 12 32.76 -24.00 -26.09
N TYR A 13 31.89 -24.59 -25.25
CA TYR A 13 31.09 -23.87 -24.26
C TYR A 13 32.03 -23.15 -23.30
N HIS A 14 32.24 -21.85 -23.50
CA HIS A 14 32.80 -21.01 -22.46
C HIS A 14 31.73 -20.73 -21.42
N ASN A 15 31.87 -21.42 -20.29
CA ASN A 15 31.20 -21.13 -19.05
C ASN A 15 31.70 -19.76 -18.55
N THR A 16 31.05 -18.68 -18.99
CA THR A 16 31.30 -17.35 -18.43
C THR A 16 30.65 -17.29 -17.06
N MET A 17 31.45 -17.53 -16.03
CA MET A 17 31.12 -17.14 -14.67
C MET A 17 30.65 -15.68 -14.68
N SER A 18 29.42 -15.44 -14.23
CA SER A 18 28.86 -14.10 -14.07
C SER A 18 29.81 -13.29 -13.19
N ALA A 19 30.55 -12.37 -13.80
CA ALA A 19 31.47 -11.50 -13.10
C ALA A 19 30.65 -10.68 -12.09
N LYS A 20 30.98 -10.81 -10.80
CA LYS A 20 30.45 -9.94 -9.74
C LYS A 20 30.63 -8.49 -10.20
N ARG A 21 29.50 -7.83 -10.46
CA ARG A 21 29.46 -6.43 -10.89
C ARG A 21 30.14 -5.60 -9.80
N VAL A 22 31.37 -5.18 -10.06
CA VAL A 22 32.12 -4.27 -9.19
C VAL A 22 31.27 -3.02 -9.04
N LYS A 23 30.84 -2.70 -7.80
CA LYS A 23 30.18 -1.44 -7.48
C LYS A 23 31.21 -0.33 -7.69
N THR A 24 31.31 0.18 -8.91
CA THR A 24 31.84 1.53 -9.14
C THR A 24 31.04 2.49 -8.26
N SER A 25 31.71 3.44 -7.61
CA SER A 25 31.07 4.41 -6.74
C SER A 25 29.94 5.08 -7.51
N ALA A 26 28.70 4.72 -7.17
CA ALA A 26 27.54 5.33 -7.79
C ALA A 26 27.58 6.81 -7.41
N GLU A 27 27.79 7.69 -8.39
CA GLU A 27 27.49 9.10 -8.20
C GLU A 27 26.09 9.21 -7.61
N GLU A 28 25.96 9.98 -6.54
CA GLU A 28 24.71 10.15 -5.82
C GLU A 28 23.70 10.81 -6.76
N ARG A 29 22.82 10.00 -7.35
CA ARG A 29 21.76 10.49 -8.22
C ARG A 29 20.59 10.95 -7.38
N ILE A 30 20.51 12.25 -7.19
CA ILE A 30 19.34 12.92 -6.61
C ILE A 30 18.24 12.97 -7.68
N PHE A 31 17.02 12.61 -7.32
CA PHE A 31 15.85 12.74 -8.17
C PHE A 31 14.68 13.31 -7.35
N MET A 32 13.74 13.96 -8.04
CA MET A 32 12.52 14.49 -7.44
C MET A 32 11.39 13.47 -7.55
N PHE A 33 10.59 13.36 -6.49
CA PHE A 33 9.39 12.54 -6.45
C PHE A 33 8.30 13.28 -5.68
N SER A 34 7.06 13.23 -6.18
CA SER A 34 5.92 13.92 -5.58
C SER A 34 4.80 12.93 -5.27
N SER A 35 4.20 13.10 -4.10
CA SER A 35 2.98 12.43 -3.66
C SER A 35 1.99 13.48 -3.16
N GLU A 36 0.70 13.18 -3.21
CA GLU A 36 -0.36 14.06 -2.73
C GLU A 36 -1.30 13.35 -1.76
N SER A 37 -2.13 14.14 -1.08
CA SER A 37 -3.25 13.66 -0.26
C SER A 37 -4.36 14.71 -0.28
N VAL A 38 -5.58 14.29 0.06
CA VAL A 38 -6.75 15.16 0.18
C VAL A 38 -7.43 14.94 1.52
N ASN A 39 -8.15 15.94 2.02
CA ASN A 39 -8.93 15.80 3.25
C ASN A 39 -10.19 14.94 3.03
N GLU A 40 -10.82 14.54 4.12
CA GLU A 40 -12.06 13.75 4.11
C GLU A 40 -13.26 14.50 3.48
N GLY A 41 -13.19 15.83 3.37
CA GLY A 41 -14.21 16.67 2.74
C GLY A 41 -14.06 16.84 1.21
N HIS A 42 -13.01 16.28 0.61
CA HIS A 42 -12.88 16.26 -0.86
C HIS A 42 -14.03 15.43 -1.45
N PRO A 43 -14.72 15.88 -2.53
CA PRO A 43 -15.88 15.18 -3.09
C PRO A 43 -15.68 13.69 -3.38
N ASP A 44 -14.57 13.33 -4.04
CA ASP A 44 -14.23 11.91 -4.25
C ASP A 44 -14.04 11.14 -2.93
N LYS A 45 -13.46 11.75 -1.90
CA LYS A 45 -13.23 11.09 -0.60
C LYS A 45 -14.50 11.01 0.25
N LEU A 46 -15.43 11.95 0.09
CA LEU A 46 -16.78 11.83 0.63
C LEU A 46 -17.50 10.64 0.00
N ALA A 47 -17.41 10.47 -1.32
CA ALA A 47 -17.98 9.33 -2.02
C ALA A 47 -17.37 7.99 -1.60
N ASP A 48 -16.08 7.96 -1.24
CA ASP A 48 -15.44 6.75 -0.71
C ASP A 48 -15.97 6.30 0.67
N GLN A 49 -16.57 7.19 1.45
CA GLN A 49 -16.98 6.94 2.84
C GLN A 49 -18.35 6.25 3.00
N VAL A 50 -19.23 6.30 1.99
CA VAL A 50 -20.65 5.87 2.07
C VAL A 50 -20.86 4.37 1.92
N ALA A 51 -20.11 3.72 1.02
CA ALA A 51 -20.29 2.35 0.52
C ALA A 51 -21.21 2.21 -0.71
N CYS A 52 -21.00 1.12 -1.47
CA CYS A 52 -21.39 1.00 -2.88
C CYS A 52 -20.83 2.16 -3.74
N GLU A 53 -21.01 2.11 -5.06
CA GLU A 53 -20.56 3.22 -5.89
C GLU A 53 -21.39 4.46 -5.51
N THR A 54 -20.71 5.57 -5.25
CA THR A 54 -21.34 6.83 -4.88
C THR A 54 -20.84 7.92 -5.81
N CYS A 55 -21.74 8.77 -6.28
CA CYS A 55 -21.37 10.04 -6.87
C CYS A 55 -22.08 11.20 -6.18
N THR A 56 -21.43 12.35 -6.15
CA THR A 56 -21.97 13.56 -5.55
C THR A 56 -21.69 14.77 -6.42
N LYS A 57 -22.63 15.69 -6.43
CA LYS A 57 -22.48 17.04 -6.98
C LYS A 57 -23.31 17.98 -6.12
N ASP A 58 -23.39 19.23 -6.53
CA ASP A 58 -24.15 20.27 -5.87
C ASP A 58 -25.57 19.78 -5.53
N ASN A 59 -25.89 19.86 -4.24
CA ASN A 59 -27.15 19.44 -3.64
C ASN A 59 -27.63 18.01 -4.00
N MET A 60 -26.71 17.10 -4.37
CA MET A 60 -27.05 15.75 -4.81
C MET A 60 -26.02 14.71 -4.36
N VAL A 61 -26.54 13.60 -3.84
CA VAL A 61 -25.78 12.36 -3.67
C VAL A 61 -26.59 11.23 -4.30
N MET A 62 -25.93 10.41 -5.11
CA MET A 62 -26.50 9.19 -5.65
C MET A 62 -25.63 8.02 -5.22
N VAL A 63 -26.24 7.07 -4.52
CA VAL A 63 -25.65 5.76 -4.20
C VAL A 63 -26.24 4.75 -5.19
N PHE A 64 -25.39 3.99 -5.86
CA PHE A 64 -25.78 3.04 -6.90
C PHE A 64 -24.84 1.83 -6.93
N GLY A 65 -25.22 0.80 -7.69
CA GLY A 65 -24.52 -0.49 -7.76
C GLY A 65 -25.36 -1.63 -7.20
N GLU A 66 -24.73 -2.77 -6.92
CA GLU A 66 -25.42 -4.00 -6.51
C GLU A 66 -25.06 -4.42 -5.07
N ILE A 67 -26.09 -4.56 -4.22
CA ILE A 67 -25.95 -5.09 -2.86
C ILE A 67 -26.89 -6.28 -2.70
N THR A 68 -26.34 -7.43 -2.32
CA THR A 68 -27.11 -8.60 -1.87
C THR A 68 -26.86 -8.80 -0.39
N THR A 69 -27.89 -8.61 0.45
CA THR A 69 -27.76 -8.70 1.91
C THR A 69 -29.09 -9.05 2.58
N ALA A 70 -29.02 -9.70 3.74
CA ALA A 70 -30.17 -9.87 4.64
C ALA A 70 -30.36 -8.67 5.59
N ALA A 71 -29.37 -7.77 5.68
CA ALA A 71 -29.45 -6.59 6.52
C ALA A 71 -30.49 -5.60 5.99
N LYS A 72 -31.28 -5.01 6.89
CA LYS A 72 -32.17 -3.89 6.56
C LYS A 72 -31.41 -2.60 6.83
N LEU A 73 -31.03 -1.91 5.76
CA LEU A 73 -30.23 -0.68 5.83
C LEU A 73 -31.09 0.51 5.43
N ASP A 74 -30.95 1.60 6.19
CA ASP A 74 -31.47 2.92 5.83
C ASP A 74 -30.33 3.69 5.14
N TYR A 75 -30.29 3.60 3.82
CA TYR A 75 -29.23 4.21 3.02
C TYR A 75 -29.22 5.74 3.14
N ASP A 76 -30.40 6.37 3.19
CA ASP A 76 -30.53 7.82 3.36
C ASP A 76 -29.90 8.28 4.68
N LYS A 77 -30.18 7.55 5.77
CA LYS A 77 -29.60 7.85 7.08
C LYS A 77 -28.08 7.66 7.10
N ILE A 78 -27.57 6.63 6.41
CA ILE A 78 -26.13 6.38 6.28
C ILE A 78 -25.45 7.52 5.52
N VAL A 79 -26.00 7.92 4.37
CA VAL A 79 -25.50 9.03 3.55
C VAL A 79 -25.46 10.32 4.37
N LYS A 80 -26.56 10.68 5.03
CA LYS A 80 -26.64 11.92 5.83
C LYS A 80 -25.60 11.98 6.95
N LYS A 81 -25.26 10.83 7.57
CA LYS A 81 -24.26 10.76 8.64
C LYS A 81 -22.84 11.12 8.19
N ILE A 82 -22.53 11.02 6.90
CA ILE A 82 -21.17 11.22 6.35
C ILE A 82 -20.88 12.69 6.03
N GLY A 83 -21.78 13.60 6.41
CA GLY A 83 -21.63 15.04 6.15
C GLY A 83 -22.47 15.53 4.98
N PHE A 84 -23.50 14.78 4.60
CA PHE A 84 -24.55 15.20 3.66
C PHE A 84 -25.83 15.56 4.43
N ASP A 85 -25.69 16.32 5.52
CA ASP A 85 -26.72 16.52 6.54
C ASP A 85 -27.70 17.67 6.26
N SER A 86 -27.52 18.45 5.18
CA SER A 86 -28.53 19.43 4.76
C SER A 86 -28.63 19.65 3.25
N PHE A 87 -29.87 19.83 2.77
CA PHE A 87 -30.25 20.25 1.41
C PHE A 87 -30.35 21.78 1.28
N VAL A 88 -30.00 22.52 2.33
CA VAL A 88 -30.21 23.95 2.42
C VAL A 88 -28.99 24.66 1.85
N ASP A 89 -29.14 25.05 0.58
CA ASP A 89 -28.26 25.91 -0.18
C ASP A 89 -28.36 27.36 0.35
N ASP A 90 -27.95 27.54 1.60
CA ASP A 90 -27.77 28.86 2.17
C ASP A 90 -26.28 29.16 2.21
N LEU A 91 -25.84 30.16 1.46
CA LEU A 91 -24.49 30.73 1.57
C LEU A 91 -24.17 31.28 2.98
N SER A 92 -25.15 31.30 3.88
CA SER A 92 -25.07 31.43 5.35
C SER A 92 -24.59 30.17 6.09
N SER A 93 -24.91 28.97 5.58
CA SER A 93 -24.51 27.66 6.14
C SER A 93 -23.06 27.33 5.77
N ALA A 94 -22.62 27.78 4.59
CA ALA A 94 -21.23 28.18 4.38
C ALA A 94 -20.97 29.42 5.23
N LYS A 95 -20.85 29.23 6.55
CA LYS A 95 -20.29 30.28 7.39
C LYS A 95 -19.01 30.69 6.69
N ARG A 96 -18.98 31.93 6.14
CA ARG A 96 -17.76 32.72 6.19
C ARG A 96 -17.25 32.42 7.58
N THR A 97 -16.06 31.87 7.74
CA THR A 97 -15.50 31.78 9.08
C THR A 97 -15.46 33.22 9.55
N GLU A 98 -16.51 33.66 10.27
CA GLU A 98 -16.33 34.56 11.37
C GLU A 98 -15.21 33.92 12.15
N GLU A 99 -14.13 34.67 12.30
CA GLU A 99 -13.03 34.33 13.16
C GLU A 99 -13.62 33.68 14.40
N GLN A 100 -13.42 32.37 14.55
CA GLN A 100 -14.14 31.60 15.57
C GLN A 100 -13.79 32.22 16.93
N PRO A 101 -14.77 32.71 17.73
CA PRO A 101 -14.54 33.02 19.13
C PRO A 101 -14.60 31.73 19.97
N GLY A 102 -14.21 30.60 19.37
CA GLY A 102 -13.91 29.40 20.12
C GLY A 102 -12.67 29.70 20.93
N THR A 103 -12.75 29.51 22.24
CA THR A 103 -11.58 29.41 23.10
C THR A 103 -10.75 28.21 22.63
N ASP A 104 -9.93 28.46 21.62
CA ASP A 104 -8.76 27.68 21.32
C ASP A 104 -7.83 27.82 22.52
N PHE A 105 -7.64 26.73 23.26
CA PHE A 105 -6.65 26.67 24.34
C PHE A 105 -5.21 26.71 23.80
N ARG A 106 -5.02 26.72 22.48
CA ARG A 106 -3.75 27.02 21.82
C ARG A 106 -3.63 28.53 21.67
N GLY A 107 -2.46 29.07 22.03
CA GLY A 107 -2.18 30.50 21.94
C GLY A 107 -2.38 31.06 20.51
N LYS A 108 -2.52 32.39 20.44
CA LYS A 108 -2.72 33.19 19.21
C LYS A 108 -1.87 32.67 18.03
N TYR A 109 -2.53 32.31 16.92
CA TYR A 109 -1.92 31.80 15.69
C TYR A 109 -1.02 32.86 15.02
N THR A 110 0.25 32.56 14.76
CA THR A 110 1.24 33.54 14.22
C THR A 110 1.89 33.16 12.89
N GLY A 111 1.47 32.09 12.19
CA GLY A 111 1.88 31.88 10.79
C GLY A 111 1.70 30.47 10.24
N ALA A 112 1.58 30.38 8.91
CA ALA A 112 1.39 29.15 8.14
C ALA A 112 2.53 28.12 8.28
N GLU A 113 3.70 28.59 8.71
CA GLU A 113 4.87 27.78 9.02
C GLU A 113 4.65 26.85 10.23
N GLN A 114 3.80 27.22 11.19
CA GLN A 114 3.50 26.38 12.35
C GLN A 114 2.79 25.07 11.96
N VAL A 115 1.86 25.13 11.00
CA VAL A 115 1.14 23.94 10.52
C VAL A 115 2.09 22.98 9.78
N ILE A 116 2.97 23.52 8.94
CA ILE A 116 3.98 22.73 8.23
C ILE A 116 4.92 22.07 9.22
N LEU A 117 5.50 22.84 10.15
CA LEU A 117 6.42 22.31 11.14
C LEU A 117 5.74 21.30 12.05
N ALA A 118 4.48 21.51 12.46
CA ALA A 118 3.72 20.52 13.23
C ALA A 118 3.51 19.22 12.43
N THR A 119 3.14 19.34 11.15
CA THR A 119 2.96 18.19 10.25
C THR A 119 4.28 17.43 10.09
N LEU A 120 5.37 18.12 9.76
CA LEU A 120 6.69 17.51 9.60
C LEU A 120 7.21 16.87 10.89
N LYS A 121 6.98 17.50 12.05
CA LYS A 121 7.33 16.95 13.36
C LYS A 121 6.58 15.65 13.69
N SER A 122 5.36 15.48 13.16
CA SER A 122 4.57 14.26 13.35
C SER A 122 5.09 13.07 12.51
N ILE A 123 5.86 13.33 11.46
CA ILE A 123 6.39 12.31 10.56
C ILE A 123 7.74 11.83 11.07
N LYS A 124 7.82 10.60 11.56
CA LYS A 124 9.08 9.94 11.92
C LYS A 124 9.74 9.32 10.68
N LEU A 125 10.95 9.77 10.38
CA LEU A 125 11.80 9.20 9.35
C LEU A 125 12.43 7.89 9.83
N LYS A 126 12.92 7.07 8.88
CA LYS A 126 13.59 5.79 9.17
C LYS A 126 14.83 5.92 10.07
N ASN A 127 15.46 7.09 10.10
CA ASN A 127 16.60 7.39 10.97
C ASN A 127 16.19 7.79 12.40
N GLY A 128 14.90 7.72 12.75
CA GLY A 128 14.35 8.07 14.07
C GLY A 128 14.11 9.57 14.29
N LYS A 129 14.66 10.44 13.43
CA LYS A 129 14.40 11.88 13.44
C LYS A 129 13.05 12.18 12.83
N ASP A 130 12.47 13.33 13.15
CA ASP A 130 11.27 13.79 12.47
C ASP A 130 11.60 14.45 11.12
N ALA A 131 10.59 14.65 10.27
CA ALA A 131 10.78 15.15 8.91
C ALA A 131 11.28 16.60 8.86
N THR A 132 11.28 17.35 9.98
CA THR A 132 11.96 18.66 9.99
C THR A 132 13.47 18.54 9.81
N SER A 133 14.06 17.36 10.09
CA SER A 133 15.50 17.12 9.91
C SER A 133 15.96 17.13 8.44
N ILE A 134 15.03 17.05 7.50
CA ILE A 134 15.28 17.16 6.05
C ILE A 134 14.55 18.37 5.44
N TYR A 135 13.98 19.24 6.27
CA TYR A 135 13.29 20.44 5.86
C TYR A 135 14.18 21.65 6.05
N ASN A 136 14.45 22.35 4.95
CA ASN A 136 15.13 23.64 4.97
C ASN A 136 14.21 24.72 4.42
N ARG A 137 13.83 25.70 5.25
CA ARG A 137 12.95 26.80 4.83
C ARG A 137 13.57 27.65 3.71
N GLY A 138 14.89 27.81 3.68
CA GLY A 138 15.60 28.59 2.67
C GLY A 138 15.64 27.95 1.28
N GLU A 139 15.40 26.64 1.21
CA GLU A 139 15.46 25.86 -0.05
C GLU A 139 14.08 25.29 -0.45
N CYS A 140 13.12 25.29 0.47
CA CYS A 140 11.79 24.74 0.25
C CYS A 140 10.82 25.78 -0.32
N ASN A 141 10.38 25.57 -1.56
CA ASN A 141 9.28 26.30 -2.16
C ASN A 141 7.96 25.96 -1.44
N LEU A 142 7.29 26.98 -0.91
CA LEU A 142 6.04 26.81 -0.19
C LEU A 142 4.89 27.54 -0.90
N HIS A 143 3.89 26.76 -1.31
CA HIS A 143 2.67 27.26 -1.93
C HIS A 143 1.47 26.96 -1.02
N ILE A 144 0.96 27.99 -0.34
CA ILE A 144 -0.24 27.88 0.51
C ILE A 144 -1.34 28.70 -0.13
N ASN A 145 -2.45 28.01 -0.44
CA ASN A 145 -3.57 28.57 -1.20
C ASN A 145 -3.08 29.41 -2.40
N PRO A 146 -2.24 28.85 -3.30
CA PRO A 146 -1.65 29.61 -4.39
C PRO A 146 -2.69 30.16 -5.38
N SER A 147 -3.90 29.57 -5.41
CA SER A 147 -5.05 30.05 -6.19
C SER A 147 -5.79 31.23 -5.54
N GLY A 148 -5.40 31.65 -4.33
CA GLY A 148 -6.08 32.70 -3.58
C GLY A 148 -7.12 32.15 -2.61
N LYS A 149 -8.30 32.78 -2.55
CA LYS A 149 -9.35 32.41 -1.58
C LYS A 149 -10.00 31.08 -1.95
N PHE A 150 -10.15 30.19 -0.97
CA PHE A 150 -10.87 28.92 -1.12
C PHE A 150 -12.03 28.87 -0.11
N ILE A 151 -13.16 29.48 -0.50
CA ILE A 151 -14.33 29.65 0.38
C ILE A 151 -15.41 28.59 0.09
N ILE A 152 -15.66 28.31 -1.19
CA ILE A 152 -16.61 27.27 -1.64
C ILE A 152 -15.80 26.00 -1.92
N GLY A 153 -16.22 24.87 -1.36
CA GLY A 153 -15.57 23.58 -1.51
C GLY A 153 -16.58 22.44 -1.51
N GLY A 154 -16.08 21.20 -1.41
CA GLY A 154 -16.95 20.02 -1.39
C GLY A 154 -17.79 19.86 -2.67
N PRO A 155 -18.88 19.08 -2.61
CA PRO A 155 -19.71 18.77 -3.77
C PRO A 155 -20.33 19.98 -4.50
N GLN A 156 -20.51 21.08 -3.76
CA GLN A 156 -20.96 22.37 -4.31
C GLN A 156 -20.00 22.85 -5.40
N GLY A 157 -18.70 22.80 -5.12
CA GLY A 157 -17.66 23.27 -6.05
C GLY A 157 -17.25 22.25 -7.12
N ASP A 158 -17.38 20.95 -6.88
CA ASP A 158 -16.83 19.91 -7.77
C ASP A 158 -17.59 18.57 -7.65
N ALA A 159 -17.56 17.75 -8.70
CA ALA A 159 -18.16 16.42 -8.66
C ALA A 159 -17.23 15.43 -7.92
N GLY A 160 -17.82 14.49 -7.18
CA GLY A 160 -17.11 13.42 -6.50
C GLY A 160 -17.59 12.05 -6.93
N LEU A 161 -16.68 11.09 -7.10
CA LEU A 161 -17.01 9.68 -7.35
C LEU A 161 -16.12 8.75 -6.53
N THR A 162 -16.71 7.64 -6.07
CA THR A 162 -15.98 6.56 -5.40
C THR A 162 -14.83 6.05 -6.26
N GLY A 163 -13.69 5.73 -5.65
CA GLY A 163 -12.57 5.10 -6.34
C GLY A 163 -11.80 6.01 -7.29
N ARG A 164 -11.91 7.34 -7.16
CA ARG A 164 -11.14 8.31 -7.96
C ARG A 164 -9.83 8.76 -7.32
N LYS A 165 -9.55 8.32 -6.09
CA LYS A 165 -8.33 8.64 -5.33
C LYS A 165 -7.46 7.40 -5.00
N ILE A 166 -7.46 6.39 -5.88
CA ILE A 166 -6.76 5.11 -5.65
C ILE A 166 -5.26 5.21 -5.37
N ILE A 167 -4.58 6.23 -5.93
CA ILE A 167 -3.15 6.43 -5.67
C ILE A 167 -2.92 7.06 -4.30
N ILE A 168 -3.81 7.96 -3.87
CA ILE A 168 -3.82 8.50 -2.49
C ILE A 168 -4.14 7.38 -1.50
N ASP A 169 -5.08 6.50 -1.82
CA ASP A 169 -5.48 5.39 -0.95
C ASP A 169 -4.38 4.36 -0.70
N THR A 170 -3.37 4.34 -1.57
CA THR A 170 -2.30 3.35 -1.56
C THR A 170 -0.94 3.94 -1.17
N TYR A 171 -0.11 4.27 -2.16
CA TYR A 171 1.32 4.49 -1.96
C TYR A 171 1.81 5.82 -2.55
N GLY A 172 0.90 6.73 -2.91
CA GLY A 172 1.26 8.08 -3.38
C GLY A 172 2.14 8.07 -4.64
N GLY A 173 1.97 7.08 -5.50
CA GLY A 173 2.74 6.89 -6.75
C GLY A 173 3.94 5.96 -6.60
N TRP A 174 4.34 5.58 -5.38
CA TRP A 174 5.36 4.56 -5.17
C TRP A 174 4.82 3.15 -5.42
N GLY A 175 5.71 2.20 -5.72
CA GLY A 175 5.32 0.82 -5.98
C GLY A 175 4.55 0.69 -7.29
N ALA A 176 3.35 0.12 -7.24
CA ALA A 176 2.45 -0.05 -8.38
C ALA A 176 0.99 -0.15 -7.89
N HIS A 177 0.04 -0.02 -8.82
CA HIS A 177 -1.38 -0.19 -8.54
C HIS A 177 -2.05 -1.09 -9.60
N GLY A 178 -2.89 -2.03 -9.19
CA GLY A 178 -3.58 -2.98 -10.09
C GLY A 178 -4.81 -2.41 -10.80
N GLY A 179 -5.20 -1.18 -10.44
CA GLY A 179 -6.31 -0.42 -11.04
C GLY A 179 -7.62 -0.45 -10.26
N GLY A 180 -7.88 -1.52 -9.49
CA GLY A 180 -9.12 -1.66 -8.72
C GLY A 180 -9.21 -0.73 -7.52
N ALA A 181 -10.27 0.10 -7.46
CA ALA A 181 -10.62 0.87 -6.27
C ALA A 181 -10.99 -0.03 -5.07
N PHE A 182 -10.83 0.50 -3.86
CA PHE A 182 -11.14 -0.24 -2.63
C PHE A 182 -12.52 0.03 -2.09
N SER A 183 -12.88 1.29 -1.83
CA SER A 183 -14.17 1.71 -1.25
C SER A 183 -15.37 1.16 -2.02
N GLY A 184 -16.49 0.98 -1.33
CA GLY A 184 -17.70 0.39 -1.91
C GLY A 184 -17.70 -1.13 -2.12
N LYS A 185 -16.54 -1.80 -2.14
CA LYS A 185 -16.43 -3.25 -2.37
C LYS A 185 -16.39 -4.07 -1.09
N ASP A 186 -17.14 -5.16 -1.01
CA ASP A 186 -17.00 -6.14 0.07
C ASP A 186 -15.70 -6.96 -0.08
N PRO A 187 -15.19 -7.61 0.98
CA PRO A 187 -13.87 -8.25 0.94
C PRO A 187 -13.75 -9.49 0.06
N THR A 188 -14.85 -10.00 -0.51
CA THR A 188 -14.75 -11.05 -1.54
C THR A 188 -14.15 -10.53 -2.84
N LYS A 189 -14.17 -9.22 -3.08
CA LYS A 189 -13.54 -8.59 -4.25
C LYS A 189 -12.03 -8.52 -4.03
N VAL A 190 -11.31 -9.24 -4.87
CA VAL A 190 -9.84 -9.37 -4.78
C VAL A 190 -9.10 -8.05 -4.95
N ASP A 191 -9.70 -7.07 -5.64
CA ASP A 191 -9.16 -5.70 -5.72
C ASP A 191 -8.82 -5.13 -4.34
N ARG A 192 -9.67 -5.41 -3.33
CA ARG A 192 -9.45 -4.97 -1.95
C ARG A 192 -8.65 -6.01 -1.17
N SER A 193 -9.13 -7.24 -1.08
CA SER A 193 -8.55 -8.24 -0.19
C SER A 193 -7.15 -8.67 -0.59
N ALA A 194 -6.87 -8.83 -1.89
CA ALA A 194 -5.54 -9.16 -2.37
C ALA A 194 -4.58 -7.97 -2.28
N ALA A 195 -5.05 -6.74 -2.49
CA ALA A 195 -4.21 -5.55 -2.27
C ALA A 195 -3.77 -5.44 -0.80
N TYR A 196 -4.67 -5.73 0.14
CA TYR A 196 -4.34 -5.79 1.57
C TYR A 196 -3.37 -6.94 1.87
N ALA A 197 -3.54 -8.10 1.22
CA ALA A 197 -2.58 -9.20 1.32
C ALA A 197 -1.19 -8.83 0.76
N CYS A 198 -1.11 -8.12 -0.37
CA CYS A 198 0.14 -7.61 -0.93
C CYS A 198 0.84 -6.67 0.06
N ARG A 199 0.08 -5.76 0.69
CA ARG A 199 0.62 -4.90 1.76
C ARG A 199 1.16 -5.74 2.92
N TRP A 200 0.39 -6.71 3.38
CA TRP A 200 0.76 -7.59 4.49
C TRP A 200 2.04 -8.37 4.22
N MET A 201 2.16 -8.96 3.02
CA MET A 201 3.36 -9.67 2.58
C MET A 201 4.56 -8.72 2.46
N ALA A 202 4.42 -7.59 1.77
CA ALA A 202 5.50 -6.62 1.59
C ALA A 202 6.02 -6.06 2.93
N LYS A 203 5.11 -5.74 3.86
CA LYS A 203 5.46 -5.28 5.21
C LYS A 203 6.18 -6.37 5.99
N SER A 204 5.74 -7.63 5.87
CA SER A 204 6.40 -8.78 6.52
C SER A 204 7.82 -9.01 6.01
N VAL A 205 8.03 -8.93 4.70
CA VAL A 205 9.36 -9.04 4.07
C VAL A 205 10.31 -7.96 4.60
N VAL A 206 9.87 -6.70 4.63
CA VAL A 206 10.73 -5.58 5.05
C VAL A 206 10.94 -5.57 6.57
N LYS A 207 9.89 -5.77 7.37
CA LYS A 207 9.99 -5.77 8.84
C LYS A 207 10.84 -6.92 9.37
N SER A 208 10.84 -8.06 8.67
CA SER A 208 11.67 -9.21 8.99
C SER A 208 13.13 -9.07 8.55
N GLY A 209 13.51 -7.97 7.90
CA GLY A 209 14.88 -7.72 7.47
C GLY A 209 15.33 -8.52 6.25
N LEU A 210 14.40 -9.06 5.46
CA LEU A 210 14.73 -9.83 4.25
C LEU A 210 15.11 -8.93 3.06
N ALA A 211 14.53 -7.72 3.00
CA ALA A 211 14.86 -6.68 2.03
C ALA A 211 14.61 -5.28 2.62
N LYS A 212 15.24 -4.23 2.08
CA LYS A 212 14.97 -2.84 2.53
C LYS A 212 13.71 -2.25 1.89
N ARG A 213 13.31 -2.77 0.73
CA ARG A 213 12.13 -2.39 -0.05
C ARG A 213 11.56 -3.64 -0.71
N ALA A 214 10.23 -3.72 -0.80
CA ALA A 214 9.54 -4.80 -1.49
C ALA A 214 8.27 -4.27 -2.15
N CYS A 215 8.02 -4.69 -3.39
CA CYS A 215 6.75 -4.54 -4.08
C CYS A 215 6.23 -5.95 -4.40
N VAL A 216 4.99 -6.24 -3.99
CA VAL A 216 4.39 -7.56 -4.15
C VAL A 216 3.20 -7.45 -5.09
N GLN A 217 3.18 -8.31 -6.11
CA GLN A 217 2.08 -8.42 -7.07
C GLN A 217 1.41 -9.79 -6.92
N LEU A 218 0.07 -9.76 -6.89
CA LEU A 218 -0.80 -10.94 -6.96
C LEU A 218 -1.75 -10.79 -8.14
N SER A 219 -2.07 -11.90 -8.80
CA SER A 219 -3.11 -11.94 -9.84
C SER A 219 -4.07 -13.11 -9.63
N TYR A 220 -5.30 -12.96 -10.10
CA TYR A 220 -6.37 -13.96 -10.00
C TYR A 220 -7.14 -14.07 -11.32
N ALA A 221 -7.74 -15.23 -11.55
CA ALA A 221 -8.81 -15.41 -12.52
C ALA A 221 -10.15 -15.48 -11.81
N ILE A 222 -11.20 -14.96 -12.46
CA ILE A 222 -12.57 -15.12 -11.98
C ILE A 222 -12.90 -16.61 -11.85
N GLY A 223 -13.46 -17.00 -10.70
CA GLY A 223 -13.81 -18.40 -10.40
C GLY A 223 -12.65 -19.28 -9.92
N VAL A 224 -11.40 -18.78 -9.89
CA VAL A 224 -10.23 -19.53 -9.43
C VAL A 224 -9.80 -19.04 -8.04
N ALA A 225 -9.84 -19.93 -7.05
CA ALA A 225 -9.51 -19.56 -5.67
C ALA A 225 -8.01 -19.34 -5.43
N LYS A 226 -7.16 -20.15 -6.09
CA LYS A 226 -5.71 -20.02 -5.97
C LYS A 226 -5.21 -18.84 -6.82
N PRO A 227 -4.31 -17.99 -6.31
CA PRO A 227 -3.71 -16.94 -7.12
C PRO A 227 -3.01 -17.53 -8.35
N LEU A 228 -3.11 -16.87 -9.50
CA LEU A 228 -2.46 -17.30 -10.74
C LEU A 228 -0.96 -16.98 -10.75
N SER A 229 -0.58 -15.87 -10.10
CA SER A 229 0.82 -15.49 -9.96
C SER A 229 1.06 -14.75 -8.65
N LEU A 230 2.29 -14.90 -8.16
CA LEU A 230 2.87 -14.11 -7.09
C LEU A 230 4.27 -13.67 -7.56
N PHE A 231 4.55 -12.38 -7.47
CA PHE A 231 5.85 -11.81 -7.77
C PHE A 231 6.28 -10.84 -6.68
N VAL A 232 7.54 -10.94 -6.24
CA VAL A 232 8.15 -10.02 -5.26
C VAL A 232 9.36 -9.34 -5.90
N GLU A 233 9.25 -8.02 -6.10
CA GLU A 233 10.35 -7.16 -6.54
C GLU A 233 10.99 -6.49 -5.32
N THR A 234 12.28 -6.70 -5.12
CA THR A 234 13.05 -6.17 -3.99
C THR A 234 13.90 -4.95 -4.35
N TYR A 235 13.91 -4.54 -5.61
CA TYR A 235 14.71 -3.43 -6.15
C TYR A 235 16.22 -3.60 -5.88
N GLY A 236 16.70 -4.84 -5.87
CA GLY A 236 18.10 -5.17 -5.53
C GLY A 236 18.46 -4.85 -4.06
N THR A 237 17.48 -4.84 -3.16
CA THR A 237 17.66 -4.50 -1.74
C THR A 237 17.46 -5.68 -0.78
N GLU A 238 17.36 -6.89 -1.32
CA GLU A 238 17.48 -8.15 -0.57
C GLU A 238 18.74 -8.14 0.33
N GLN A 239 18.65 -8.78 1.50
CA GLN A 239 19.71 -8.77 2.52
C GLN A 239 20.40 -10.13 2.61
N GLY A 240 21.70 -10.11 2.95
CA GLY A 240 22.53 -11.31 2.96
C GLY A 240 22.67 -11.90 1.56
N GLU A 241 22.54 -13.22 1.45
CA GLU A 241 22.57 -13.95 0.17
C GLU A 241 21.17 -14.35 -0.33
N LEU A 242 20.12 -13.74 0.23
CA LEU A 242 18.77 -13.96 -0.25
C LEU A 242 18.63 -13.47 -1.69
N THR A 243 17.80 -14.15 -2.46
CA THR A 243 17.37 -13.71 -3.79
C THR A 243 15.89 -13.32 -3.76
N ALA A 244 15.45 -12.52 -4.72
CA ALA A 244 14.03 -12.20 -4.88
C ALA A 244 13.17 -13.47 -5.06
N ALA A 245 13.71 -14.50 -5.74
CA ALA A 245 13.06 -15.81 -5.88
C ALA A 245 12.90 -16.51 -4.52
N ALA A 246 13.97 -16.61 -3.72
CA ALA A 246 13.91 -17.21 -2.39
C ALA A 246 12.92 -16.48 -1.47
N ILE A 247 12.89 -15.13 -1.53
CA ILE A 247 11.91 -14.33 -0.80
C ILE A 247 10.49 -14.61 -1.28
N THR A 248 10.28 -14.77 -2.60
CA THR A 248 8.98 -15.13 -3.16
C THR A 248 8.52 -16.50 -2.65
N ASP A 249 9.41 -17.49 -2.58
CA ASP A 249 9.10 -18.83 -2.07
C ASP A 249 8.77 -18.81 -0.57
N LEU A 250 9.49 -18.01 0.22
CA LEU A 250 9.13 -17.77 1.62
C LEU A 250 7.74 -17.17 1.74
N VAL A 251 7.39 -16.20 0.89
CA VAL A 251 6.03 -15.65 0.87
C VAL A 251 4.99 -16.74 0.53
N LYS A 252 5.25 -17.60 -0.46
CA LYS A 252 4.34 -18.73 -0.77
C LYS A 252 4.19 -19.69 0.40
N LEU A 253 5.27 -19.92 1.14
CA LEU A 253 5.28 -20.81 2.28
C LEU A 253 4.40 -20.29 3.43
N TYR A 254 4.52 -19.02 3.79
CA TYR A 254 3.89 -18.45 4.99
C TYR A 254 2.50 -17.84 4.77
N PHE A 255 2.10 -17.57 3.54
CA PHE A 255 0.84 -16.90 3.24
C PHE A 255 -0.12 -17.80 2.45
N ASP A 256 -1.41 -17.71 2.78
CA ASP A 256 -2.50 -18.32 2.04
C ASP A 256 -3.36 -17.21 1.46
N CYS A 257 -3.17 -16.93 0.17
CA CYS A 257 -3.84 -15.83 -0.51
C CYS A 257 -5.15 -16.26 -1.18
N ARG A 258 -5.70 -17.45 -0.90
CA ARG A 258 -7.05 -17.79 -1.37
C ARG A 258 -8.05 -16.81 -0.75
N PRO A 259 -9.04 -16.25 -1.49
CA PRO A 259 -9.93 -15.21 -0.97
C PRO A 259 -10.63 -15.58 0.35
N GLY A 260 -11.02 -16.85 0.51
CA GLY A 260 -11.61 -17.35 1.76
C GLY A 260 -10.62 -17.36 2.95
N ALA A 261 -9.35 -17.67 2.70
CA ALA A 261 -8.30 -17.63 3.70
C ALA A 261 -7.98 -16.17 4.10
N LEU A 262 -7.89 -15.27 3.12
CA LEU A 262 -7.71 -13.83 3.37
C LEU A 262 -8.84 -13.26 4.24
N ALA A 263 -10.09 -13.63 3.95
CA ALA A 263 -11.24 -13.19 4.74
C ALA A 263 -11.15 -13.63 6.21
N ARG A 264 -10.63 -14.84 6.47
CA ARG A 264 -10.40 -15.38 7.82
C ARG A 264 -9.20 -14.71 8.50
N ASP A 265 -8.04 -14.77 7.86
CA ASP A 265 -6.76 -14.40 8.48
C ASP A 265 -6.64 -12.89 8.73
N LEU A 266 -7.27 -12.07 7.88
CA LEU A 266 -7.34 -10.62 8.04
C LEU A 266 -8.70 -10.14 8.64
N ALA A 267 -9.51 -11.07 9.15
CA ALA A 267 -10.82 -10.80 9.74
C ALA A 267 -11.68 -9.84 8.90
N LEU A 268 -11.66 -9.98 7.57
CA LEU A 268 -12.18 -8.96 6.67
C LEU A 268 -13.70 -8.82 6.74
N ARG A 269 -14.45 -9.88 7.07
CA ARG A 269 -15.92 -9.82 7.13
C ARG A 269 -16.50 -8.97 8.27
N GLN A 270 -15.66 -8.32 9.06
CA GLN A 270 -16.06 -7.39 10.12
C GLN A 270 -16.43 -6.00 9.53
N PRO A 271 -17.41 -5.27 10.10
CA PRO A 271 -17.85 -3.96 9.61
C PRO A 271 -16.91 -2.82 10.03
N LYS A 272 -15.69 -2.79 9.47
CA LYS A 272 -14.57 -1.95 9.96
C LYS A 272 -13.97 -0.99 8.91
N TYR A 273 -14.69 -0.76 7.81
CA TYR A 273 -14.10 -0.17 6.60
C TYR A 273 -14.20 1.34 6.49
N ASN A 274 -15.18 1.99 7.11
CA ASN A 274 -15.37 3.44 6.97
C ASN A 274 -14.12 4.21 7.41
N VAL A 275 -13.45 3.79 8.49
CA VAL A 275 -12.19 4.42 8.93
C VAL A 275 -11.09 4.35 7.89
N THR A 276 -11.14 3.43 6.93
CA THR A 276 -10.13 3.27 5.88
C THR A 276 -10.35 4.19 4.67
N ALA A 277 -11.55 4.77 4.54
CA ALA A 277 -11.97 5.52 3.37
C ALA A 277 -11.38 6.93 3.27
N ALA A 278 -10.66 7.39 4.30
CA ALA A 278 -9.88 8.63 4.27
C ALA A 278 -8.52 8.39 4.93
N TYR A 279 -7.52 9.18 4.53
CA TYR A 279 -6.15 9.13 5.07
C TYR A 279 -5.45 7.79 4.88
N CYS A 280 -5.66 7.19 3.71
CA CYS A 280 -5.02 5.96 3.22
C CYS A 280 -5.45 4.66 3.94
N HIS A 281 -5.38 3.56 3.21
CA HIS A 281 -5.65 2.21 3.74
C HIS A 281 -4.41 1.58 4.40
N PHE A 282 -3.22 2.11 4.10
CA PHE A 282 -1.94 1.53 4.48
C PHE A 282 -1.11 2.48 5.34
N GLY A 283 -0.17 1.93 6.11
CA GLY A 283 0.74 2.71 6.97
C GLY A 283 0.12 3.17 8.28
N ARG A 284 -1.04 2.63 8.66
CA ARG A 284 -1.72 2.91 9.92
C ARG A 284 -1.46 1.80 10.93
N GLU A 285 -1.32 2.16 12.21
CA GLU A 285 -1.09 1.15 13.24
C GLU A 285 -2.33 0.25 13.41
N PRO A 286 -2.16 -1.08 13.45
CA PRO A 286 -3.26 -2.00 13.72
C PRO A 286 -3.72 -1.87 15.18
N TYR A 287 -5.02 -1.95 15.40
CA TYR A 287 -5.61 -1.92 16.74
C TYR A 287 -6.90 -2.75 16.79
N ALA A 288 -7.39 -3.01 18.01
CA ALA A 288 -8.64 -3.70 18.23
C ALA A 288 -9.61 -2.83 19.05
N GLU A 289 -10.89 -2.93 18.75
CA GLU A 289 -11.98 -2.32 19.52
C GLU A 289 -13.07 -3.36 19.71
N GLY A 290 -13.22 -3.86 20.94
CA GLY A 290 -13.99 -5.08 21.21
C GLY A 290 -13.47 -6.25 20.36
N ASP A 291 -14.37 -6.88 19.61
CA ASP A 291 -14.02 -7.99 18.70
C ASP A 291 -13.51 -7.54 17.32
N LEU A 292 -13.58 -6.24 17.00
CA LEU A 292 -13.19 -5.70 15.70
C LEU A 292 -11.66 -5.52 15.63
N LYS A 293 -11.04 -6.02 14.56
CA LYS A 293 -9.59 -5.90 14.31
C LYS A 293 -9.31 -4.94 13.16
N PHE A 294 -8.93 -3.71 13.43
CA PHE A 294 -8.65 -2.72 12.41
C PHE A 294 -7.24 -2.86 11.83
N PHE A 295 -7.11 -2.62 10.52
CA PHE A 295 -5.85 -2.64 9.78
C PHE A 295 -5.02 -3.91 9.99
N SER A 296 -5.63 -5.09 10.13
CA SER A 296 -4.93 -6.35 10.39
C SER A 296 -3.86 -6.72 9.34
N TRP A 297 -3.95 -6.18 8.13
CA TRP A 297 -2.91 -6.31 7.10
C TRP A 297 -1.62 -5.53 7.41
N GLU A 298 -1.65 -4.65 8.40
CA GLU A 298 -0.48 -3.94 8.93
C GLU A 298 0.23 -4.74 10.03
N ASP A 299 -0.34 -5.85 10.51
CA ASP A 299 0.28 -6.74 11.48
C ASP A 299 1.14 -7.79 10.78
N ALA A 300 2.39 -7.41 10.51
CA ALA A 300 3.35 -8.21 9.75
C ALA A 300 3.68 -9.57 10.41
N LYS A 301 3.76 -10.63 9.58
CA LYS A 301 4.27 -11.92 10.02
C LYS A 301 5.78 -11.84 10.26
N ASP A 302 6.24 -12.53 11.29
CA ASP A 302 7.67 -12.66 11.60
C ASP A 302 8.33 -13.74 10.74
N LEU A 303 9.22 -13.30 9.85
CA LEU A 303 10.09 -14.13 9.01
C LEU A 303 11.56 -13.93 9.38
N SER A 304 11.86 -13.30 10.52
CA SER A 304 13.21 -12.88 10.90
C SER A 304 14.21 -14.02 11.06
N LYS A 305 13.74 -15.26 11.27
CA LYS A 305 14.61 -16.45 11.27
C LYS A 305 15.36 -16.68 9.95
N TYR A 306 14.91 -16.06 8.85
CA TYR A 306 15.60 -16.09 7.55
C TYR A 306 16.50 -14.86 7.31
N ALA A 307 16.50 -13.89 8.24
CA ALA A 307 17.38 -12.74 8.14
C ALA A 307 18.84 -13.15 8.41
N GLY A 308 19.77 -12.68 7.57
CA GLY A 308 21.21 -12.88 7.81
C GLY A 308 21.78 -14.23 7.35
N MET A 309 21.09 -14.99 6.51
CA MET A 309 21.67 -16.14 5.79
C MET A 309 22.89 -15.68 4.97
N LYS A 310 24.10 -16.13 5.36
CA LYS A 310 25.38 -15.85 4.69
C LYS A 310 25.85 -17.08 3.91
N ALA A 311 26.45 -16.87 2.73
CA ALA A 311 27.06 -17.94 1.94
C ALA A 311 28.32 -18.42 2.65
N ALA A 312 28.44 -19.73 2.84
CA ALA A 312 29.70 -20.32 3.27
C ALA A 312 30.64 -20.46 2.08
N ASP A 313 31.84 -19.94 2.24
CA ASP A 313 33.03 -20.29 1.47
C ASP A 313 33.57 -21.67 1.88
N ARG A 314 34.28 -22.29 0.92
CA ARG A 314 34.64 -23.71 0.77
C ARG A 314 35.44 -24.36 1.92
N TRP A 315 35.61 -23.71 3.08
CA TRP A 315 36.59 -24.08 4.12
C TRP A 315 36.10 -24.10 5.57
N GLY A 316 34.78 -24.04 5.83
CA GLY A 316 34.19 -24.68 7.01
C GLY A 316 34.10 -23.89 8.33
N ILE A 317 32.83 -23.74 8.76
CA ILE A 317 32.29 -23.59 10.15
C ILE A 317 32.24 -22.14 10.69
N PRO A 318 31.06 -21.54 11.01
CA PRO A 318 29.91 -22.10 11.76
C PRO A 318 28.56 -22.18 11.02
N PHE A 319 27.60 -22.93 11.58
CA PHE A 319 26.28 -23.23 11.04
C PHE A 319 25.36 -22.00 11.02
N THR A 320 25.06 -21.52 9.82
CA THR A 320 23.99 -20.56 9.50
C THR A 320 23.21 -21.11 8.32
N LEU A 321 21.88 -21.03 8.40
CA LEU A 321 21.00 -21.53 7.35
C LEU A 321 21.40 -20.91 5.99
N GLN A 322 21.67 -21.72 4.98
CA GLN A 322 21.98 -21.31 3.61
C GLN A 322 20.69 -21.09 2.81
N ALA A 323 20.76 -20.40 1.66
CA ALA A 323 19.65 -20.37 0.71
C ALA A 323 19.19 -21.78 0.27
N ALA A 324 20.09 -22.77 0.31
CA ALA A 324 19.79 -24.19 0.12
C ALA A 324 18.80 -24.73 1.16
N ASP A 325 18.73 -24.14 2.36
CA ASP A 325 17.79 -24.54 3.40
C ASP A 325 16.38 -23.98 3.15
N ILE A 326 16.26 -22.82 2.49
CA ILE A 326 14.97 -22.34 2.01
C ILE A 326 14.45 -23.29 0.93
N ALA A 327 15.28 -23.63 -0.06
CA ALA A 327 14.89 -24.56 -1.12
C ALA A 327 14.49 -25.93 -0.55
N THR A 328 15.23 -26.42 0.45
CA THR A 328 14.91 -27.69 1.14
C THR A 328 13.61 -27.59 1.95
N GLU A 329 13.38 -26.51 2.68
CA GLU A 329 12.13 -26.30 3.43
C GLU A 329 10.93 -26.16 2.49
N VAL A 330 11.09 -25.44 1.37
CA VAL A 330 10.07 -25.27 0.33
C VAL A 330 9.74 -26.60 -0.32
N GLU A 331 10.75 -27.41 -0.69
CA GLU A 331 10.52 -28.74 -1.27
C GLU A 331 9.85 -29.67 -0.24
N GLY A 332 10.30 -29.66 1.01
CA GLY A 332 9.71 -30.43 2.10
C GLY A 332 8.25 -30.06 2.40
N LYS A 333 7.82 -28.85 2.03
CA LYS A 333 6.44 -28.36 2.20
C LYS A 333 5.71 -28.11 0.88
N LYS A 334 6.22 -28.64 -0.23
CA LYS A 334 5.69 -28.40 -1.57
C LYS A 334 4.22 -28.78 -1.71
N ALA A 335 3.83 -29.94 -1.17
CA ALA A 335 2.44 -30.38 -1.18
C ALA A 335 1.52 -29.38 -0.47
N GLU A 336 1.94 -28.81 0.67
CA GLU A 336 1.20 -27.78 1.39
C GLU A 336 1.10 -26.48 0.58
N ILE A 337 2.21 -26.03 -0.02
CA ILE A 337 2.26 -24.86 -0.89
C ILE A 337 1.27 -25.01 -2.05
N LEU A 338 1.28 -26.16 -2.73
CA LEU A 338 0.37 -26.45 -3.83
C LEU A 338 -1.10 -26.53 -3.42
N THR A 339 -1.44 -26.64 -2.13
CA THR A 339 -2.85 -26.47 -1.68
C THR A 339 -3.32 -25.01 -1.72
N LYS A 340 -2.38 -24.06 -1.61
CA LYS A 340 -2.62 -22.61 -1.50
C LYS A 340 -2.38 -21.88 -2.83
N TRP A 341 -1.43 -22.35 -3.62
CA TRP A 341 -0.94 -21.72 -4.85
C TRP A 341 -1.15 -22.62 -6.06
N VAL A 342 -1.30 -22.02 -7.25
CA VAL A 342 -1.07 -22.77 -8.50
C VAL A 342 0.41 -23.16 -8.57
N ASP A 343 0.69 -24.26 -9.25
CA ASP A 343 2.07 -24.73 -9.49
C ASP A 343 2.88 -23.70 -10.28
#